data_AF-A0A179U9P9-F1
#
_entry.id   AF-A0A179U9P9-F1
#
_cell.length_a   1.000
_cell.length_b   1.000
_cell.length_c   1.000
_cell.angle_alpha   90.00
_cell.angle_beta   90.00
_cell.angle_gamma   90.00
#
_symmetry.space_group_name_H-M   'P 1'
#
loop_
_entity.id
_entity.type
_entity.pdbx_description
1 polymer ?
#
loop_
_entity_poly.entity_id
_entity_poly.type
_entity_poly.pdbx_seq_one_letter_code
_entity_poly.pdbx_strand_id
1 'polypeptide(L)' 'MSFEVYRVAYAGVPRDHHAIFVVTDDDQSGHLFQVTGNIQNGMTFEDKPGKKPEESASFQSKVFVGKVSAAVERR' A
#
# COMPACT_ATOMS: atom_id res chain seq x y z
N MET A 1 11.55 -15.62 -2.86
CA MET A 1 11.09 -14.82 -1.70
C MET A 1 9.63 -14.46 -1.93
N SER A 2 8.79 -14.50 -0.88
CA SER A 2 7.36 -14.16 -0.96
C SER A 2 7.03 -13.02 0.00
N PHE A 3 6.29 -12.03 -0.47
CA PHE A 3 5.95 -10.82 0.27
C PHE A 3 4.46 -10.80 0.59
N GLU A 4 4.12 -10.38 1.81
CA GLU A 4 2.72 -10.28 2.23
C GLU A 4 2.09 -9.00 1.71
N VAL A 5 0.87 -9.14 1.19
CA VAL A 5 0.12 -8.05 0.58
C VAL A 5 -1.13 -7.79 1.38
N TYR A 6 -1.36 -6.50 1.66
CA TYR A 6 -2.49 -6.01 2.43
C TYR A 6 -3.22 -4.92 1.66
N ARG A 7 -4.55 -4.88 1.78
CA ARG A 7 -5.31 -3.67 1.49
C ARG A 7 -5.35 -2.85 2.77
N VAL A 8 -4.86 -1.62 2.71
CA VAL A 8 -4.92 -0.67 3.82
C VAL A 8 -5.95 0.40 3.54
N ALA A 9 -6.52 0.97 4.59
CA ALA A 9 -7.43 2.10 4.53
C ALA A 9 -6.91 3.21 5.45
N TYR A 10 -6.90 4.43 4.93
CA TYR A 10 -6.57 5.65 5.65
C TYR A 10 -7.76 6.61 5.60
N ALA A 11 -8.00 7.35 6.68
CA ALA A 11 -9.06 8.32 6.78
C ALA A 11 -8.96 9.32 5.63
N GLY A 12 -10.07 9.47 4.91
CA GLY A 12 -10.19 10.37 3.77
C GLY A 12 -11.59 10.97 3.69
N VAL A 13 -11.74 12.01 2.88
CA VAL A 13 -13.03 12.70 2.67
C VAL A 13 -13.36 12.70 1.18
N PRO A 14 -14.58 12.29 0.77
CA PRO A 14 -15.70 11.83 1.59
C PRO A 14 -15.62 10.36 2.01
N ARG A 15 -14.58 9.63 1.61
CA ARG A 15 -14.39 8.20 1.85
C ARG A 15 -12.95 7.93 2.19
N ASP A 16 -12.72 6.84 2.91
CA ASP A 16 -11.37 6.35 3.18
C ASP A 16 -10.60 6.12 1.88
N HIS A 17 -9.33 6.51 1.93
CA HIS A 17 -8.38 6.25 0.88
C HIS A 17 -7.84 4.82 1.04
N HIS A 18 -7.91 4.05 -0.03
CA HIS A 18 -7.42 2.67 -0.06
C HIS A 18 -6.12 2.57 -0.85
N ALA A 19 -5.20 1.77 -0.32
CA ALA A 19 -3.92 1.46 -0.96
C ALA A 19 -3.59 -0.02 -0.80
N ILE A 20 -2.64 -0.48 -1.62
CA ILE A 20 -2.03 -1.79 -1.48
C ILE A 20 -0.68 -1.60 -0.77
N PHE A 21 -0.49 -2.29 0.34
CA PHE A 21 0.76 -2.30 1.08
C PHE A 21 1.40 -3.67 0.96
N VAL A 22 2.66 -3.70 0.55
CA VAL A 22 3.47 -4.92 0.43
C VAL A 22 4.58 -4.84 1.47
N VAL A 23 4.63 -5.81 2.37
CA VAL A 23 5.70 -5.92 3.38
C VAL A 23 6.93 -6.48 2.71
N THR A 24 8.00 -5.69 2.62
CA THR A 24 9.26 -6.08 1.97
C THR A 24 10.42 -6.25 2.92
N ASP A 25 10.33 -5.68 4.13
CA ASP A 25 11.44 -5.57 5.08
C ASP A 25 11.14 -6.30 6.40
N ASP A 26 12.20 -6.72 7.10
CA ASP A 26 12.10 -7.51 8.33
C ASP A 26 11.45 -6.73 9.49
N ASP A 27 11.54 -5.40 9.46
CA ASP A 27 10.91 -4.52 10.45
C ASP A 27 9.40 -4.35 10.22
N GLN A 28 8.83 -5.01 9.19
CA GLN A 28 7.45 -4.92 8.72
C GLN A 28 7.11 -3.63 7.95
N SER A 29 8.11 -2.83 7.59
CA SER A 29 7.95 -1.78 6.59
C SER A 29 7.90 -2.39 5.17
N GLY A 30 7.62 -1.54 4.17
CA GLY A 30 7.75 -1.96 2.79
C GLY A 30 7.28 -0.93 1.79
N HIS A 31 6.50 -1.34 0.80
CA HIS A 31 6.04 -0.47 -0.29
C HIS A 31 4.54 -0.23 -0.27
N LEU A 32 4.17 1.02 -0.51
CA LEU A 32 2.78 1.46 -0.63
C LEU A 32 2.50 1.83 -2.09
N PHE A 33 1.56 1.11 -2.69
CA PHE A 33 1.03 1.35 -4.01
C PHE A 33 -0.35 1.98 -3.90
N GLN A 34 -0.52 3.15 -4.49
CA GLN A 34 -1.76 3.90 -4.36
C GLN A 34 -2.06 4.75 -5.58
N VAL A 35 -3.31 5.19 -5.65
CA VAL A 35 -3.71 6.26 -6.56
C VAL A 35 -3.91 7.52 -5.73
N THR A 36 -3.23 8.60 -6.11
CA THR A 36 -3.32 9.91 -5.48
C THR A 36 -3.90 10.93 -6.46
N GLY A 37 -4.32 12.09 -5.96
CA GLY A 37 -4.98 13.13 -6.76
C GLY A 37 -6.51 13.13 -6.57
N ASN A 38 -7.20 13.82 -7.47
CA ASN A 38 -8.66 14.00 -7.39
C ASN A 38 -9.29 14.12 -8.78
N ILE A 39 -10.62 14.13 -8.86
CA ILE A 39 -11.35 14.15 -10.15
C ILE A 39 -11.06 15.43 -10.95
N GLN A 40 -10.84 16.57 -10.30
CA GLN A 40 -10.64 17.86 -10.97
C GLN A 40 -9.25 17.95 -11.61
N ASN A 41 -8.23 17.47 -10.91
CA ASN A 41 -6.82 17.61 -11.31
C ASN A 41 -6.26 16.34 -11.95
N GLY A 42 -7.04 15.26 -11.98
CA GLY A 42 -6.61 13.94 -12.39
C GLY A 42 -6.07 13.11 -11.23
N MET A 43 -5.94 11.82 -11.52
CA MET A 43 -5.45 10.81 -10.60
C MET A 43 -4.18 10.18 -11.15
N THR A 44 -3.19 9.97 -10.30
CA THR A 44 -1.88 9.44 -10.66
C THR A 44 -1.55 8.24 -9.77
N PHE A 45 -0.94 7.22 -10.37
CA PHE A 45 -0.39 6.10 -9.62
C PHE A 45 0.91 6.53 -8.92
N GLU A 46 1.03 6.20 -7.64
CA GLU A 46 2.22 6.39 -6.83
C GLU A 46 2.67 5.05 -6.23
N ASP A 47 3.97 4.80 -6.34
CA ASP A 47 4.71 3.77 -5.61
C ASP A 47 5.74 4.49 -4.74
N LYS A 48 5.74 4.17 -3.44
CA LYS A 48 6.73 4.70 -2.51
C LYS A 48 7.06 3.74 -1.37
N PRO A 49 8.24 3.88 -0.76
CA PRO A 49 8.51 3.28 0.54
C PRO A 49 7.49 3.77 1.59
N GLY A 50 7.06 2.86 2.44
CA GLY A 50 6.09 3.09 3.50
C GLY A 50 6.50 2.39 4.78
N LYS A 51 6.34 3.09 5.91
CA LYS A 51 6.39 2.48 7.24
C LYS A 51 5.18 1.56 7.45
N LYS A 52 5.09 0.95 8.63
CA LYS A 52 3.90 0.20 9.04
C LYS A 52 2.66 1.08 8.90
N PRO A 53 1.61 0.62 8.21
CA PRO A 53 0.37 1.38 8.07
C PRO A 53 -0.20 1.88 9.40
N GLU A 54 -0.06 1.08 10.45
CA GLU A 54 -0.53 1.31 11.82
C GLU A 54 0.16 2.49 12.52
N GLU A 55 1.32 2.95 12.00
CA GLU A 55 2.01 4.14 12.52
C GLU A 55 1.42 5.46 11.98
N SER A 56 0.55 5.40 10.97
CA SER A 56 -0.12 6.59 10.45
C SER A 56 -1.26 7.03 11.37
N ALA A 57 -1.32 8.33 11.69
CA ALA A 57 -2.45 8.90 12.42
C ALA A 57 -3.79 8.77 11.68
N SER A 58 -3.77 8.61 10.35
CA SER A 58 -4.98 8.40 9.55
C SER A 58 -5.37 6.93 9.40
N PHE A 59 -4.59 5.98 9.93
CA PHE A 59 -4.87 4.55 9.76
C PHE A 59 -6.29 4.16 10.22
N GLN A 60 -7.01 3.41 9.39
CA GLN A 60 -8.35 2.90 9.70
C GLN A 60 -8.40 1.38 9.74
N SER A 61 -7.83 0.70 8.73
CA SER A 61 -7.83 -0.77 8.70
C SER A 61 -6.75 -1.35 7.80
N LYS A 62 -6.45 -2.63 8.03
CA LYS A 62 -5.53 -3.44 7.23
C LYS A 62 -6.13 -4.84 7.06
N VAL A 63 -6.26 -5.27 5.81
CA VAL A 63 -6.87 -6.56 5.46
C VAL A 63 -5.85 -7.35 4.65
N PHE A 64 -5.51 -8.56 5.10
CA PHE A 64 -4.64 -9.46 4.36
C PHE A 64 -5.28 -9.87 3.04
N VAL A 65 -4.54 -9.73 1.94
CA VAL A 65 -5.01 -10.08 0.59
C VAL A 65 -4.35 -11.37 0.11
N GLY A 66 -3.06 -11.56 0.40
CA GLY A 66 -2.31 -12.74 -0.04
C GLY A 66 -0.81 -12.55 0.02
N LYS A 67 -0.07 -13.39 -0.72
CA LYS A 67 1.38 -13.28 -0.88
C LYS A 67 1.74 -13.21 -2.37
N VAL A 68 2.76 -12.41 -2.70
CA VAL A 68 3.34 -12.32 -4.05
C VAL A 68 4.76 -12.83 -4.05
N SER A 69 5.16 -13.56 -5.08
CA SER A 69 6.55 -13.98 -5.26
C SER A 69 7.35 -12.90 -5.96
N ALA A 70 8.63 -12.75 -5.61
CA ALA A 70 9.57 -12.00 -6.42
C ALA A 70 9.54 -12.51 -7.88
N ALA A 71 9.49 -11.60 -8.84
CA ALA A 71 9.56 -11.97 -10.25
C ALA A 71 10.90 -12.66 -10.52
N VAL A 72 10.84 -13.82 -11.17
CA VAL A 72 12.03 -14.43 -11.77
C VAL A 72 12.18 -13.78 -13.14
N GLU A 73 13.10 -12.83 -13.26
CA GLU A 73 13.43 -12.26 -14.57
C GLU A 73 14.10 -13.35 -15.41
N ARG A 74 13.36 -13.87 -16.39
CA ARG A 74 13.91 -14.80 -17.37
C ARG A 74 14.57 -13.99 -18.47
N ARG A 75 15.90 -14.01 -18.49
CA ARG A 75 16.71 -13.59 -19.64
C ARG A 75 16.60 -14.60 -20.79
#